data_AF-A0A8H9QH65-F1
#
_entry.id   AF-A0A8H9QH65-F1
#
_cell.length_a   1.000
_cell.length_b   1.000
_cell.length_c   1.000
_cell.angle_alpha   90.00
_cell.angle_beta   90.00
_cell.angle_gamma   90.00
#
_symmetry.space_group_name_H-M   'P 1'
#
loop_
_entity.id
_entity.type
_entity.pdbx_description
1 polymer ?
#
loop_
_entity_poly.entity_id
_entity_poly.type
_entity_poly.pdbx_seq_one_letter_code
_entity_poly.pdbx_strand_id
1 'polypeptide(L)'
;MDSAFYAAPVSRRVSTPCLHYSPTAVNARDMAGPSPPSPGRSKFFMFFNVLPVVLSLRFRSITVQTVSAFFLRCGLRFRPCISRGSSGCRIGTAKQSPRRDKEKTMTTAYRFMHRHTRNTLVARGWPATMDIDTSLNYSRGEGVAFYGQLGASDLLRLLPEIALRGLMPDSALNELLPLVSGSDLIVRLYRNSLGHRKAHAGTISLEYDNCPAGMSVKQILCLLKALRDEINHVCSCVAAAGYRLTEALRPAADPLVFTRRTRNFTLSVIEVEAGSDDTEWDNDTLDARLKAVLDGQETFRRLQIRLECHGRVVGVKNVPFALRHPDSPSRVWFERRWLRDAVSEARVEIDAMMRSFSGIRIAA
;
A
#
# COMPACT_ATOMS: atom_id res chain seq x y z
N MET A 1 -55.21 -47.04 -16.03
CA MET A 1 -53.81 -47.13 -15.57
C MET A 1 -53.07 -45.95 -16.21
N ASP A 2 -53.49 -44.71 -15.95
CA ASP A 2 -53.31 -43.93 -14.71
C ASP A 2 -51.85 -43.46 -14.62
N SER A 3 -51.46 -42.22 -14.38
CA SER A 3 -52.10 -40.92 -14.22
C SER A 3 -50.94 -39.89 -14.24
N ALA A 4 -51.23 -38.65 -14.63
CA ALA A 4 -50.31 -37.51 -14.60
C ALA A 4 -49.80 -37.16 -13.20
N PHE A 5 -48.63 -36.49 -13.09
CA PHE A 5 -48.43 -35.37 -12.16
C PHE A 5 -47.25 -34.44 -12.57
N TYR A 6 -47.56 -33.14 -12.48
CA TYR A 6 -46.73 -31.95 -12.64
C TYR A 6 -45.56 -31.85 -11.63
N ALA A 7 -44.43 -31.23 -12.03
CA ALA A 7 -43.76 -30.13 -11.30
C ALA A 7 -42.42 -29.70 -11.95
N ALA A 8 -42.20 -28.40 -12.05
CA ALA A 8 -40.90 -27.72 -12.20
C ALA A 8 -40.77 -26.69 -11.04
N PRO A 9 -39.66 -25.94 -10.88
CA PRO A 9 -38.25 -26.33 -10.74
C PRO A 9 -37.67 -25.82 -9.39
N VAL A 10 -36.56 -26.40 -8.89
CA VAL A 10 -35.84 -25.87 -7.71
C VAL A 10 -34.50 -25.26 -8.11
N SER A 11 -34.41 -23.94 -7.89
CA SER A 11 -33.23 -23.10 -8.00
C SER A 11 -32.21 -23.45 -6.91
N ARG A 12 -30.96 -23.81 -7.28
CA ARG A 12 -29.82 -23.84 -6.37
C ARG A 12 -28.98 -22.58 -6.57
N ARG A 13 -29.19 -21.59 -5.71
CA ARG A 13 -28.22 -20.52 -5.43
C ARG A 13 -27.04 -21.14 -4.69
N VAL A 14 -25.83 -21.02 -5.25
CA VAL A 14 -24.58 -21.29 -4.54
C VAL A 14 -24.18 -20.00 -3.84
N SER A 15 -24.36 -19.96 -2.53
CA SER A 15 -23.96 -18.87 -1.65
C SER A 15 -22.46 -19.01 -1.33
N THR A 16 -21.64 -18.07 -1.79
CA THR A 16 -20.28 -17.85 -1.27
C THR A 16 -20.35 -17.27 0.15
N PRO A 17 -19.60 -17.80 1.13
CA PRO A 17 -19.64 -17.29 2.49
C PRO A 17 -18.78 -16.02 2.61
N CYS A 18 -19.44 -14.89 2.82
CA CYS A 18 -18.81 -13.64 3.25
C CYS A 18 -18.50 -13.75 4.76
N LEU A 19 -17.22 -13.73 5.14
CA LEU A 19 -16.80 -13.65 6.54
C LEU A 19 -17.20 -12.29 7.12
N HIS A 20 -18.29 -12.27 7.88
CA HIS A 20 -18.63 -11.18 8.79
C HIS A 20 -17.67 -11.18 9.98
N TYR A 21 -16.98 -10.06 10.22
CA TYR A 21 -16.31 -9.79 11.48
C TYR A 21 -17.11 -8.73 12.23
N SER A 22 -17.63 -9.09 13.41
CA SER A 22 -18.30 -8.18 14.35
C SER A 22 -17.45 -8.08 15.62
N PRO A 23 -17.35 -6.91 16.29
CA PRO A 23 -16.39 -6.68 17.36
C PRO A 23 -17.00 -7.07 18.71
N THR A 24 -16.43 -8.06 19.38
CA THR A 24 -16.76 -8.38 20.78
C THR A 24 -15.53 -8.16 21.66
N ALA A 25 -15.63 -7.12 22.47
CA ALA A 25 -14.79 -6.90 23.63
C ALA A 25 -14.97 -8.04 24.63
N VAL A 26 -13.87 -8.60 25.12
CA VAL A 26 -13.88 -9.50 26.28
C VAL A 26 -13.04 -8.87 27.38
N ASN A 27 -13.69 -8.73 28.53
CA ASN A 27 -13.19 -8.24 29.80
C ASN A 27 -11.98 -9.05 30.28
N ALA A 28 -10.93 -8.35 30.74
CA ALA A 28 -9.89 -8.92 31.58
C ALA A 28 -9.87 -8.15 32.91
N ARG A 29 -10.54 -8.71 33.93
CA ARG A 29 -10.27 -8.47 35.34
C ARG A 29 -9.82 -9.81 35.94
N ASP A 30 -8.95 -9.69 36.93
CA ASP A 30 -8.48 -10.71 37.87
C ASP A 30 -7.35 -11.63 37.40
N MET A 31 -6.12 -11.24 37.77
CA MET A 31 -5.14 -12.06 38.51
C MET A 31 -3.98 -11.14 38.97
N ALA A 32 -3.91 -10.87 40.27
CA ALA A 32 -2.74 -10.34 41.01
C ALA A 32 -1.68 -11.45 41.16
N GLY A 33 -0.36 -11.29 41.32
CA GLY A 33 0.63 -10.23 41.59
C GLY A 33 2.04 -10.91 41.56
N PRO A 34 3.14 -10.43 42.21
CA PRO A 34 3.56 -9.08 42.55
C PRO A 34 4.78 -8.61 41.70
N SER A 35 5.01 -7.29 41.67
CA SER A 35 6.12 -6.62 40.98
C SER A 35 7.05 -5.88 41.96
N PRO A 36 8.36 -5.72 41.66
CA PRO A 36 9.20 -4.67 42.24
C PRO A 36 9.43 -3.49 41.25
N PRO A 37 9.94 -2.33 41.71
CA PRO A 37 9.37 -1.02 41.38
C PRO A 37 10.03 -0.28 40.22
N SER A 38 9.23 0.57 39.57
CA SER A 38 9.64 1.64 38.66
C SER A 38 9.74 3.00 39.37
N PRO A 39 10.44 3.99 38.79
CA PRO A 39 9.78 5.28 38.52
C PRO A 39 10.19 5.85 37.15
N GLY A 40 9.40 6.58 36.37
CA GLY A 40 8.05 7.11 36.50
C GLY A 40 7.81 8.11 35.35
N ARG A 41 6.54 8.38 35.01
CA ARG A 41 6.00 9.71 34.60
C ARG A 41 4.57 9.60 34.00
N SER A 42 3.61 10.02 34.82
CA SER A 42 2.38 10.81 34.56
C SER A 42 1.65 10.70 33.20
N LYS A 43 0.37 10.30 33.28
CA LYS A 43 -0.70 10.64 32.33
C LYS A 43 -1.82 11.36 33.09
N PHE A 44 -2.39 12.41 32.49
CA PHE A 44 -3.69 12.97 32.87
C PHE A 44 -4.66 12.85 31.69
N PHE A 45 -5.88 12.40 31.96
CA PHE A 45 -7.05 12.43 31.07
C PHE A 45 -8.15 13.25 31.76
N MET A 46 -8.89 14.07 31.02
CA MET A 46 -10.18 14.61 31.44
C MET A 46 -11.16 14.65 30.25
N PHE A 47 -12.40 14.24 30.53
CA PHE A 47 -13.59 14.31 29.67
C PHE A 47 -14.29 15.66 29.82
N PHE A 48 -14.87 16.22 28.76
CA PHE A 48 -16.02 17.11 28.87
C PHE A 48 -16.94 17.02 27.62
N ASN A 49 -18.23 16.80 27.90
CA ASN A 49 -19.39 16.92 26.99
C ASN A 49 -19.83 18.38 26.88
N VAL A 50 -20.21 18.90 25.68
CA VAL A 50 -21.27 19.93 25.50
C VAL A 50 -21.84 19.90 24.05
N LEU A 51 -23.18 19.98 23.92
CA LEU A 51 -24.02 20.12 22.71
C LEU A 51 -24.21 21.63 22.29
N PRO A 52 -25.13 22.05 21.38
CA PRO A 52 -24.82 22.52 20.01
C PRO A 52 -25.23 23.98 19.74
N VAL A 53 -24.81 24.60 18.62
CA VAL A 53 -25.46 25.82 18.09
C VAL A 53 -25.51 25.77 16.56
N VAL A 54 -26.70 26.00 16.00
CA VAL A 54 -27.03 26.09 14.58
C VAL A 54 -26.95 27.55 14.12
N LEU A 55 -26.23 27.83 13.04
CA LEU A 55 -26.44 29.04 12.23
C LEU A 55 -26.25 28.71 10.74
N SER A 56 -27.20 29.17 9.92
CA SER A 56 -27.33 28.92 8.48
C SER A 56 -26.76 30.06 7.65
N LEU A 57 -25.94 29.78 6.64
CA LEU A 57 -25.60 30.74 5.57
C LEU A 57 -25.43 30.04 4.18
N ARG A 58 -26.13 30.59 3.18
CA ARG A 58 -26.11 30.31 1.72
C ARG A 58 -24.98 31.14 1.04
N PHE A 59 -24.43 30.95 -0.17
CA PHE A 59 -24.21 29.89 -1.19
C PHE A 59 -23.24 30.55 -2.22
N ARG A 60 -22.31 29.80 -2.85
CA ARG A 60 -21.97 29.77 -4.31
C ARG A 60 -20.57 29.17 -4.55
N SER A 61 -20.51 28.23 -5.51
CA SER A 61 -19.40 27.31 -5.87
C SER A 61 -19.13 26.18 -4.85
N ILE A 62 -19.43 24.93 -5.23
CA ILE A 62 -19.35 23.76 -4.34
C ILE A 62 -18.13 22.92 -4.73
N THR A 63 -17.00 23.20 -4.10
CA THR A 63 -16.00 22.16 -3.81
C THR A 63 -16.53 21.32 -2.65
N VAL A 64 -16.82 20.04 -2.87
CA VAL A 64 -17.18 19.12 -1.78
C VAL A 64 -15.90 18.74 -1.04
N GLN A 65 -15.47 19.61 -0.13
CA GLN A 65 -14.54 19.25 0.94
C GLN A 65 -15.36 18.94 2.19
N THR A 66 -15.63 17.67 2.44
CA THR A 66 -16.04 17.23 3.78
C THR A 66 -14.80 17.22 4.67
N VAL A 67 -14.56 18.32 5.37
CA VAL A 67 -13.53 18.43 6.41
C VAL A 67 -14.17 18.22 7.78
N SER A 68 -13.52 17.44 8.63
CA SER A 68 -13.34 17.80 10.04
C SER A 68 -12.19 17.01 10.68
N ALA A 69 -11.06 17.68 10.85
CA ALA A 69 -10.15 17.47 11.97
C ALA A 69 -9.42 18.79 12.24
N PHE A 70 -9.99 19.61 13.12
CA PHE A 70 -9.31 20.78 13.70
C PHE A 70 -8.23 20.28 14.67
N PHE A 71 -6.97 20.39 14.27
CA PHE A 71 -5.84 20.44 15.20
C PHE A 71 -5.55 21.91 15.50
N LEU A 72 -6.08 22.40 16.63
CA LEU A 72 -5.59 23.63 17.25
C LEU A 72 -4.32 23.29 18.05
N ARG A 73 -3.17 23.70 17.53
CA ARG A 73 -2.02 23.99 18.39
C ARG A 73 -1.74 25.48 18.26
N CYS A 74 -2.03 26.20 19.34
CA CYS A 74 -1.72 27.61 19.54
C CYS A 74 -0.29 27.94 19.11
N GLY A 75 -0.18 28.98 18.29
CA GLY A 75 1.06 29.64 17.92
C GLY A 75 0.73 31.06 17.49
N LEU A 76 0.09 31.82 18.38
CA LEU A 76 -0.15 33.25 18.20
C LEU A 76 1.20 33.96 17.99
N ARG A 77 1.38 34.55 16.81
CA ARG A 77 2.14 35.80 16.67
C ARG A 77 1.26 36.81 15.95
N PHE A 78 0.61 37.63 16.77
CA PHE A 78 0.09 38.93 16.36
C PHE A 78 1.24 39.78 15.82
N ARG A 79 1.06 40.38 14.64
CA ARG A 79 1.61 41.71 14.33
C ARG A 79 0.68 42.48 13.38
N PRO A 80 0.67 43.82 13.49
CA PRO A 80 -0.53 44.62 13.38
C PRO A 80 -0.80 45.18 11.98
N CYS A 81 -2.05 45.61 11.82
CA CYS A 81 -2.57 46.36 10.69
C CYS A 81 -1.74 47.62 10.42
N ILE A 82 -1.30 47.79 9.17
CA ILE A 82 -1.00 49.09 8.58
C ILE A 82 -1.77 49.18 7.27
N SER A 83 -2.45 50.31 7.08
CA SER A 83 -3.36 50.58 5.98
C SER A 83 -2.68 51.30 4.80
N ARG A 84 -3.34 51.20 3.64
CA ARG A 84 -3.27 52.03 2.42
C ARG A 84 -2.03 51.91 1.50
N GLY A 85 -2.32 51.67 0.22
CA GLY A 85 -1.39 51.86 -0.91
C GLY A 85 -1.95 51.29 -2.20
N SER A 86 -2.42 52.17 -3.08
CA SER A 86 -3.00 51.93 -4.41
C SER A 86 -2.01 51.40 -5.46
N SER A 87 -2.59 50.79 -6.51
CA SER A 87 -2.07 50.60 -7.87
C SER A 87 -0.86 49.68 -8.09
N GLY A 88 -1.04 48.72 -9.01
CA GLY A 88 0.05 47.93 -9.56
C GLY A 88 -0.43 46.66 -10.24
N CYS A 89 -0.98 46.79 -11.45
CA CYS A 89 -1.15 45.66 -12.36
C CYS A 89 0.23 45.02 -12.61
N ARG A 90 0.41 43.75 -12.23
CA ARG A 90 1.55 42.95 -12.66
C ARG A 90 1.04 41.62 -13.20
N ILE A 91 1.01 41.54 -14.52
CA ILE A 91 0.94 40.32 -15.31
C ILE A 91 2.18 39.50 -14.95
N GLY A 92 2.02 38.51 -14.06
CA GLY A 92 3.04 37.54 -13.72
C GLY A 92 2.91 36.34 -14.63
N THR A 93 3.72 36.28 -15.68
CA THR A 93 3.96 35.07 -16.47
C THR A 93 4.33 33.92 -15.52
N ALA A 94 3.47 32.90 -15.45
CA ALA A 94 3.73 31.69 -14.68
C ALA A 94 4.95 30.98 -15.27
N LYS A 95 6.13 31.21 -14.68
CA LYS A 95 7.30 30.35 -14.88
C LYS A 95 6.92 28.96 -14.39
N GLN A 96 6.72 28.03 -15.32
CA GLN A 96 6.70 26.61 -15.01
C GLN A 96 8.02 26.27 -14.30
N SER A 97 7.91 25.99 -13.01
CA SER A 97 9.01 25.40 -12.24
C SER A 97 9.35 24.07 -12.90
N PRO A 98 10.63 23.79 -13.23
CA PRO A 98 11.02 22.56 -13.89
C PRO A 98 10.66 21.38 -12.99
N ARG A 99 10.02 20.36 -13.59
CA ARG A 99 9.83 19.04 -13.00
C ARG A 99 11.20 18.57 -12.52
N ARG A 100 11.34 18.46 -11.20
CA ARG A 100 12.49 17.77 -10.62
C ARG A 100 12.14 16.28 -10.67
N ASP A 101 12.26 15.71 -11.86
CA ASP A 101 12.23 14.26 -12.08
C ASP A 101 13.50 13.71 -11.43
N LYS A 102 13.46 13.59 -10.09
CA LYS A 102 14.34 12.65 -9.42
C LYS A 102 13.93 11.30 -9.99
N GLU A 103 14.80 10.74 -10.81
CA GLU A 103 14.80 9.34 -11.20
C GLU A 103 14.52 8.52 -9.92
N LYS A 104 13.25 8.13 -9.72
CA LYS A 104 12.85 7.28 -8.60
C LYS A 104 13.55 5.97 -8.89
N THR A 105 14.65 5.67 -8.21
CA THR A 105 15.20 4.31 -8.19
C THR A 105 14.06 3.38 -7.78
N MET A 106 13.53 2.63 -8.74
CA MET A 106 12.32 1.83 -8.57
C MET A 106 12.65 0.62 -7.72
N THR A 107 12.40 0.71 -6.41
CA THR A 107 12.60 -0.41 -5.49
C THR A 107 11.61 -1.55 -5.79
N THR A 108 11.95 -2.79 -5.41
CA THR A 108 11.02 -3.92 -5.49
C THR A 108 9.70 -3.62 -4.79
N ALA A 109 9.76 -2.97 -3.62
CA ALA A 109 8.59 -2.56 -2.85
C ALA A 109 7.68 -1.60 -3.65
N TYR A 110 8.28 -0.64 -4.36
CA TYR A 110 7.53 0.25 -5.26
C TYR A 110 6.83 -0.54 -6.36
N ARG A 111 7.54 -1.45 -7.03
CA ARG A 111 6.98 -2.25 -8.12
C ARG A 111 5.83 -3.13 -7.65
N PHE A 112 5.97 -3.78 -6.49
CA PHE A 112 4.89 -4.55 -5.89
C PHE A 112 3.68 -3.70 -5.52
N MET A 113 3.89 -2.57 -4.86
CA MET A 113 2.80 -1.69 -4.48
C MET A 113 2.06 -1.13 -5.69
N HIS A 114 2.79 -0.69 -6.70
CA HIS A 114 2.22 -0.18 -7.93
C HIS A 114 1.43 -1.28 -8.67
N ARG A 115 2.00 -2.48 -8.83
CA ARG A 115 1.33 -3.62 -9.48
C ARG A 115 0.09 -4.08 -8.70
N HIS A 116 0.19 -4.23 -7.39
CA HIS A 116 -0.94 -4.62 -6.54
C HIS A 116 -2.09 -3.60 -6.60
N THR A 117 -1.77 -2.31 -6.58
CA THR A 117 -2.76 -1.23 -6.76
C THR A 117 -3.48 -1.39 -8.10
N ARG A 118 -2.71 -1.54 -9.18
CA ARG A 118 -3.24 -1.66 -10.54
C ARG A 118 -4.18 -2.85 -10.67
N ASN A 119 -3.77 -4.01 -10.17
CA ASN A 119 -4.59 -5.23 -10.20
C ASN A 119 -5.88 -5.05 -9.38
N THR A 120 -5.79 -4.38 -8.23
CA THR A 120 -6.94 -4.10 -7.37
C THR A 120 -7.94 -3.15 -8.03
N LEU A 121 -7.45 -2.11 -8.72
CA LEU A 121 -8.29 -1.19 -9.48
C LEU A 121 -9.05 -1.92 -10.59
N VAL A 122 -8.33 -2.68 -11.43
CA VAL A 122 -8.91 -3.42 -12.56
C VAL A 122 -9.92 -4.45 -12.07
N ALA A 123 -9.58 -5.22 -11.03
CA ALA A 123 -10.49 -6.22 -10.44
C ALA A 123 -11.78 -5.61 -9.87
N ARG A 124 -11.76 -4.31 -9.52
CA ARG A 124 -12.92 -3.56 -9.00
C ARG A 124 -13.65 -2.75 -10.08
N GLY A 125 -13.30 -2.94 -11.36
CA GLY A 125 -13.96 -2.31 -12.50
C GLY A 125 -13.39 -0.94 -12.90
N TRP A 126 -12.37 -0.43 -12.20
CA TRP A 126 -11.72 0.82 -12.58
C TRP A 126 -10.95 0.68 -13.91
N PRO A 127 -10.87 1.74 -14.72
CA PRO A 127 -10.09 1.73 -15.95
C PRO A 127 -8.62 1.40 -15.70
N ALA A 128 -8.05 0.53 -16.53
CA ALA A 128 -6.62 0.26 -16.51
C ALA A 128 -5.79 1.52 -16.87
N THR A 129 -6.37 2.55 -17.47
CA THR A 129 -5.65 3.80 -17.81
C THR A 129 -5.43 4.74 -16.62
N MET A 130 -5.90 4.40 -15.43
CA MET A 130 -5.66 5.20 -14.22
C MET A 130 -4.16 5.33 -13.93
N ASP A 131 -3.73 6.58 -13.69
CA ASP A 131 -2.38 6.93 -13.26
C ASP A 131 -2.24 6.66 -11.76
N ILE A 132 -1.16 6.02 -11.33
CA ILE A 132 -0.97 5.56 -9.95
C ILE A 132 0.26 6.24 -9.36
N ASP A 133 0.08 6.85 -8.20
CA ASP A 133 1.19 7.35 -7.39
C ASP A 133 1.22 6.62 -6.04
N THR A 134 2.39 6.06 -5.74
CA THR A 134 2.66 5.38 -4.47
C THR A 134 3.74 6.13 -3.71
N SER A 135 3.44 6.44 -2.45
CA SER A 135 4.39 7.08 -1.54
C SER A 135 4.92 6.03 -0.58
N LEU A 136 6.12 5.52 -0.84
CA LEU A 136 6.84 4.60 0.04
C LEU A 136 7.98 5.36 0.73
N ASN A 137 7.65 5.98 1.85
CA ASN A 137 8.64 6.53 2.77
C ASN A 137 8.24 6.08 4.16
N TYR A 138 9.14 5.34 4.81
CA TYR A 138 9.08 4.61 6.08
C TYR A 138 8.48 5.34 7.30
N SER A 139 7.97 6.56 7.17
CA SER A 139 7.38 7.36 8.24
C SER A 139 5.91 7.71 7.96
N ARG A 140 5.00 6.93 8.53
CA ARG A 140 3.63 7.31 8.93
C ARG A 140 2.65 7.78 7.83
N GLY A 141 2.86 7.37 6.59
CA GLY A 141 1.92 7.71 5.51
C GLY A 141 2.20 6.97 4.23
N GLU A 142 2.46 5.66 4.34
CA GLU A 142 2.41 4.79 3.18
C GLU A 142 0.98 4.77 2.68
N GLY A 143 0.82 5.07 1.41
CA GLY A 143 -0.48 5.22 0.81
C GLY A 143 -0.36 5.23 -0.69
N VAL A 144 -1.51 5.04 -1.29
CA VAL A 144 -1.69 5.09 -2.73
C VAL A 144 -2.68 6.19 -3.06
N ALA A 145 -2.42 6.87 -4.16
CA ALA A 145 -3.39 7.68 -4.84
C ALA A 145 -3.42 7.27 -6.31
N PHE A 146 -4.56 7.50 -6.95
CA PHE A 146 -4.70 7.29 -8.37
C PHE A 146 -5.53 8.42 -8.97
N TYR A 147 -5.23 8.72 -10.23
CA TYR A 147 -5.72 9.88 -10.95
C TYR A 147 -6.13 9.48 -12.36
N GLY A 148 -7.00 10.27 -12.97
CA GLY A 148 -7.49 10.01 -14.32
C GLY A 148 -8.91 10.52 -14.51
N GLN A 149 -9.58 9.92 -15.48
CA GLN A 149 -10.92 10.32 -15.88
C GLN A 149 -11.82 9.09 -16.00
N LEU A 150 -13.07 9.25 -15.57
CA LEU A 150 -14.15 8.29 -15.74
C LEU A 150 -15.16 8.89 -16.72
N GLY A 151 -15.43 8.20 -17.81
CA GLY A 151 -16.58 8.49 -18.67
C GLY A 151 -17.83 7.74 -18.24
N ALA A 152 -18.95 8.00 -18.90
CA ALA A 152 -20.21 7.29 -18.65
C ALA A 152 -20.08 5.76 -18.74
N SER A 153 -19.35 5.22 -19.73
CA SER A 153 -19.10 3.79 -19.87
C SER A 153 -18.33 3.19 -18.69
N ASP A 154 -17.44 3.95 -18.07
CA ASP A 154 -16.67 3.51 -16.91
C ASP A 154 -17.55 3.52 -15.67
N LEU A 155 -18.36 4.57 -15.50
CA LEU A 155 -19.31 4.69 -14.41
C LEU A 155 -20.38 3.58 -14.46
N LEU A 156 -20.89 3.23 -15.64
CA LEU A 156 -21.84 2.12 -15.81
C LEU A 156 -21.25 0.77 -15.37
N ARG A 157 -19.94 0.56 -15.54
CA ARG A 157 -19.24 -0.64 -15.07
C ARG A 157 -18.94 -0.58 -13.57
N LEU A 158 -18.59 0.60 -13.05
CA LEU A 158 -18.13 0.78 -11.68
C LEU A 158 -19.28 0.82 -10.65
N LEU A 159 -20.40 1.47 -10.98
CA LEU A 159 -21.49 1.71 -10.03
C LEU A 159 -22.14 0.43 -9.50
N PRO A 160 -22.42 -0.60 -10.32
CA PRO A 160 -22.94 -1.87 -9.82
C PRO A 160 -21.98 -2.51 -8.80
N GLU A 161 -20.67 -2.51 -9.08
CA GLU A 161 -19.65 -3.03 -8.16
C GLU A 161 -19.60 -2.24 -6.84
N ILE A 162 -19.77 -0.91 -6.90
CA ILE A 162 -19.86 -0.03 -5.72
C ILE A 162 -21.07 -0.38 -4.85
N ALA A 163 -22.23 -0.60 -5.46
CA ALA A 163 -23.44 -1.02 -4.74
C ALA A 163 -23.30 -2.42 -4.13
N LEU A 164 -22.75 -3.39 -4.88
CA LEU A 164 -22.49 -4.75 -4.39
C LEU A 164 -21.59 -4.78 -3.15
N ARG A 165 -20.69 -3.80 -3.02
CA ARG A 165 -19.81 -3.64 -1.85
C ARG A 165 -20.45 -2.85 -0.70
N GLY A 166 -21.72 -2.48 -0.81
CA GLY A 166 -22.48 -1.76 0.22
C GLY A 166 -22.10 -0.29 0.38
N LEU A 167 -21.40 0.29 -0.60
CA LEU A 167 -20.96 1.70 -0.57
C LEU A 167 -22.01 2.65 -1.18
N MET A 168 -23.04 2.09 -1.81
CA MET A 168 -24.19 2.80 -2.36
C MET A 168 -25.45 1.92 -2.16
N PRO A 169 -26.61 2.50 -1.77
CA PRO A 169 -27.85 1.74 -1.73
C PRO A 169 -28.37 1.43 -3.14
N ASP A 170 -29.01 0.27 -3.33
CA ASP A 170 -29.55 -0.17 -4.62
C ASP A 170 -30.55 0.82 -5.24
N SER A 171 -31.32 1.52 -4.41
CA SER A 171 -32.24 2.58 -4.88
C SER A 171 -31.49 3.72 -5.59
N ALA A 172 -30.36 4.15 -5.03
CA ALA A 172 -29.54 5.18 -5.66
C ALA A 172 -28.88 4.68 -6.95
N LEU A 173 -28.45 3.41 -6.99
CA LEU A 173 -27.95 2.78 -8.21
C LEU A 173 -29.01 2.81 -9.32
N ASN A 174 -30.23 2.36 -9.00
CA ASN A 174 -31.35 2.30 -9.95
C ASN A 174 -31.78 3.69 -10.45
N GLU A 175 -31.64 4.72 -9.63
CA GLU A 175 -31.87 6.11 -10.06
C GLU A 175 -30.74 6.66 -10.95
N LEU A 176 -29.48 6.28 -10.67
CA LEU A 176 -28.31 6.83 -11.37
C LEU A 176 -28.05 6.16 -12.71
N LEU A 177 -28.18 4.84 -12.83
CA LEU A 177 -27.83 4.11 -14.05
C LEU A 177 -28.53 4.64 -15.31
N PRO A 178 -29.85 4.92 -15.31
CA PRO A 178 -30.53 5.46 -16.50
C PRO A 178 -30.05 6.85 -16.90
N LEU A 179 -29.63 7.67 -15.93
CA LEU A 179 -29.14 9.04 -16.17
C LEU A 179 -27.72 9.05 -16.72
N VAL A 180 -26.89 8.10 -16.29
CA VAL A 180 -25.52 7.95 -16.77
C VAL A 180 -25.50 7.28 -18.15
N SER A 181 -26.42 6.34 -18.40
CA SER A 181 -26.51 5.61 -19.66
C SER A 181 -26.71 6.54 -20.85
N GLY A 182 -25.82 6.45 -21.84
CA GLY A 182 -25.86 7.30 -23.04
C GLY A 182 -25.56 8.78 -22.81
N SER A 183 -25.06 9.15 -21.62
CA SER A 183 -24.63 10.53 -21.34
C SER A 183 -23.16 10.78 -21.66
N ASP A 184 -22.80 12.06 -21.77
CA ASP A 184 -21.41 12.52 -21.89
C ASP A 184 -20.76 12.85 -20.54
N LEU A 185 -21.36 12.39 -19.43
CA LEU A 185 -20.90 12.68 -18.08
C LEU A 185 -19.45 12.24 -17.89
N ILE A 186 -18.64 13.16 -17.37
CA ILE A 186 -17.24 12.95 -17.07
C ILE A 186 -17.00 13.23 -15.59
N VAL A 187 -16.25 12.36 -14.92
CA VAL A 187 -15.72 12.61 -13.57
C VAL A 187 -14.19 12.53 -13.62
N ARG A 188 -13.51 13.59 -13.19
CA ARG A 188 -12.04 13.68 -13.14
C ARG A 188 -11.55 13.51 -11.71
N LEU A 189 -10.52 12.67 -11.57
CA LEU A 189 -9.76 12.44 -10.35
C LEU A 189 -8.40 13.12 -10.52
N TYR A 190 -8.13 14.14 -9.73
CA TYR A 190 -6.87 14.89 -9.82
C TYR A 190 -6.23 15.14 -8.46
N ARG A 191 -4.94 15.47 -8.50
CA ARG A 191 -4.14 15.73 -7.31
C ARG A 191 -4.47 17.11 -6.73
N ASN A 192 -4.84 17.15 -5.46
CA ASN A 192 -5.04 18.40 -4.74
C ASN A 192 -3.75 18.94 -4.09
N SER A 193 -3.85 20.09 -3.42
CA SER A 193 -2.72 20.75 -2.75
C SER A 193 -2.06 19.93 -1.63
N LEU A 194 -2.75 18.92 -1.07
CA LEU A 194 -2.18 18.00 -0.08
C LEU A 194 -1.31 16.91 -0.73
N GLY A 195 -1.49 16.67 -2.03
CA GLY A 195 -0.81 15.61 -2.77
C GLY A 195 0.63 15.90 -3.17
N HIS A 196 1.20 17.09 -2.90
CA HIS A 196 2.56 17.41 -3.34
C HIS A 196 3.66 16.61 -2.65
N ARG A 197 3.38 16.01 -1.48
CA ARG A 197 4.40 15.29 -0.67
C ARG A 197 3.99 13.87 -0.28
N LYS A 198 2.75 13.49 -0.50
CA LYS A 198 2.18 12.21 -0.09
C LYS A 198 1.16 11.75 -1.13
N ALA A 199 0.96 10.44 -1.20
CA ALA A 199 -0.08 9.82 -2.01
C ALA A 199 -1.02 9.06 -1.06
N HIS A 200 -2.26 9.50 -0.94
CA HIS A 200 -3.33 8.82 -0.20
C HIS A 200 -4.70 9.30 -0.69
N ALA A 201 -5.80 8.64 -0.29
CA ALA A 201 -7.16 8.98 -0.74
C ALA A 201 -7.53 10.47 -0.58
N GLY A 202 -7.21 11.07 0.56
CA GLY A 202 -7.41 12.51 0.82
C GLY A 202 -6.62 13.47 -0.09
N THR A 203 -5.69 12.98 -0.90
CA THR A 203 -4.97 13.78 -1.91
C THR A 203 -5.66 13.81 -3.27
N ILE A 204 -6.76 13.07 -3.41
CA ILE A 204 -7.56 12.97 -4.63
C ILE A 204 -8.76 13.90 -4.49
N SER A 205 -8.90 14.83 -5.43
CA SER A 205 -10.10 15.64 -5.61
C SER A 205 -10.93 15.08 -6.77
N LEU A 206 -12.25 15.29 -6.68
CA LEU A 206 -13.21 14.91 -7.70
C LEU A 206 -13.83 16.16 -8.30
N GLU A 207 -13.86 16.23 -9.63
CA GLU A 207 -14.60 17.21 -10.42
C GLU A 207 -15.45 16.48 -11.45
N TYR A 208 -16.55 17.09 -11.88
CA TYR A 208 -17.41 16.52 -12.90
C TYR A 208 -17.74 17.57 -13.96
N ASP A 209 -17.94 17.11 -15.19
CA ASP A 209 -18.34 17.91 -16.35
C ASP A 209 -19.45 17.19 -17.12
N ASN A 210 -20.13 17.91 -18.01
CA ASN A 210 -21.18 17.37 -18.89
C ASN A 210 -22.29 16.64 -18.13
N CYS A 211 -22.71 17.20 -17.01
CA CYS A 211 -23.80 16.66 -16.22
C CYS A 211 -25.10 16.60 -17.06
N PRO A 212 -25.80 15.45 -17.13
CA PRO A 212 -27.05 15.33 -17.87
C PRO A 212 -28.10 16.31 -17.34
N ALA A 213 -28.88 16.93 -18.22
CA ALA A 213 -29.91 17.91 -17.81
C ALA A 213 -30.96 17.31 -16.85
N GLY A 214 -31.23 16.01 -16.94
CA GLY A 214 -32.12 15.29 -16.03
C GLY A 214 -31.51 14.92 -14.67
N MET A 215 -30.22 15.13 -14.46
CA MET A 215 -29.53 14.76 -13.22
C MET A 215 -29.60 15.90 -12.19
N SER A 216 -30.32 15.63 -11.09
CA SER A 216 -30.45 16.57 -9.98
C SER A 216 -29.16 16.73 -9.18
N VAL A 217 -29.05 17.83 -8.43
CA VAL A 217 -27.93 18.08 -7.49
C VAL A 217 -27.78 16.94 -6.47
N LYS A 218 -28.90 16.36 -6.00
CA LYS A 218 -28.87 15.24 -5.06
C LYS A 218 -28.22 14.00 -5.68
N GLN A 219 -28.54 13.70 -6.93
CA GLN A 219 -28.02 12.54 -7.65
C GLN A 219 -26.52 12.68 -7.93
N ILE A 220 -26.06 13.84 -8.41
CA ILE A 220 -24.62 14.06 -8.64
C ILE A 220 -23.83 14.00 -7.32
N LEU A 221 -24.36 14.55 -6.21
CA LEU A 221 -23.72 14.42 -4.90
C LEU A 221 -23.69 12.98 -4.41
N CYS A 222 -24.73 12.19 -4.69
CA CYS A 222 -24.77 10.77 -4.37
C CYS A 222 -23.70 9.99 -5.15
N LEU A 223 -23.58 10.24 -6.46
CA LEU A 223 -22.53 9.68 -7.31
C LEU A 223 -21.13 10.01 -6.77
N LEU A 224 -20.84 11.30 -6.54
CA LEU A 224 -19.53 11.74 -6.05
C LEU A 224 -19.21 11.17 -4.66
N LYS A 225 -20.21 11.04 -3.79
CA LYS A 225 -20.05 10.40 -2.48
C LYS A 225 -19.68 8.93 -2.64
N ALA A 226 -20.40 8.19 -3.48
CA ALA A 226 -20.12 6.76 -3.67
C ALA A 226 -18.74 6.52 -4.30
N LEU A 227 -18.32 7.36 -5.25
CA LEU A 227 -16.95 7.35 -5.77
C LEU A 227 -15.92 7.66 -4.68
N ARG A 228 -16.20 8.65 -3.82
CA ARG A 228 -15.31 8.99 -2.69
C ARG A 228 -15.18 7.82 -1.71
N ASP A 229 -16.29 7.17 -1.37
CA ASP A 229 -16.32 6.04 -0.46
C ASP A 229 -15.55 4.85 -1.06
N GLU A 230 -15.69 4.60 -2.37
CA GLU A 230 -14.90 3.58 -3.07
C GLU A 230 -13.42 3.91 -3.14
N ILE A 231 -13.05 5.16 -3.45
CA ILE A 231 -11.64 5.61 -3.45
C ILE A 231 -11.01 5.38 -2.07
N ASN A 232 -11.72 5.76 -0.99
CA ASN A 232 -11.25 5.55 0.37
C ASN A 232 -11.08 4.06 0.67
N HIS A 233 -12.03 3.23 0.24
CA HIS A 233 -11.99 1.79 0.43
C HIS A 233 -10.82 1.13 -0.32
N VAL A 234 -10.64 1.42 -1.61
CA VAL A 234 -9.49 0.94 -2.41
C VAL A 234 -8.17 1.33 -1.77
N CYS A 235 -7.99 2.62 -1.46
CA CYS A 235 -6.74 3.10 -0.90
C CYS A 235 -6.44 2.45 0.46
N SER A 236 -7.47 2.19 1.28
CA SER A 236 -7.30 1.52 2.57
C SER A 236 -6.90 0.05 2.41
N CYS A 237 -7.53 -0.68 1.49
CA CYS A 237 -7.17 -2.07 1.20
C CYS A 237 -5.72 -2.18 0.70
N VAL A 238 -5.33 -1.33 -0.26
CA VAL A 238 -3.97 -1.32 -0.79
C VAL A 238 -2.95 -0.89 0.26
N ALA A 239 -3.28 0.09 1.11
CA ALA A 239 -2.41 0.49 2.21
C ALA A 239 -2.19 -0.65 3.21
N ALA A 240 -3.24 -1.41 3.55
CA ALA A 240 -3.14 -2.58 4.40
C ALA A 240 -2.23 -3.66 3.79
N ALA A 241 -2.38 -3.95 2.49
CA ALA A 241 -1.50 -4.86 1.77
C ALA A 241 -0.05 -4.34 1.72
N GLY A 242 0.15 -3.03 1.64
CA GLY A 242 1.46 -2.40 1.66
C GLY A 242 2.24 -2.65 2.94
N TYR A 243 1.59 -2.57 4.11
CA TYR A 243 2.25 -2.93 5.37
C TYR A 243 2.77 -4.37 5.35
N ARG A 244 1.96 -5.30 4.84
CA ARG A 244 2.34 -6.72 4.72
C ARG A 244 3.48 -6.93 3.72
N LEU A 245 3.46 -6.25 2.58
CA LEU A 245 4.56 -6.29 1.59
C LEU A 245 5.85 -5.74 2.20
N THR A 246 5.77 -4.62 2.91
CA THR A 246 6.92 -4.02 3.59
C THR A 246 7.49 -4.95 4.65
N GLU A 247 6.65 -5.59 5.46
CA GLU A 247 7.07 -6.60 6.44
C GLU A 247 7.72 -7.82 5.78
N ALA A 248 7.14 -8.31 4.69
CA ALA A 248 7.64 -9.46 3.94
C ALA A 248 8.99 -9.20 3.26
N LEU A 249 9.32 -7.94 2.94
CA LEU A 249 10.58 -7.54 2.30
C LEU A 249 11.67 -7.12 3.30
N ARG A 250 11.29 -6.59 4.46
CA ARG A 250 12.24 -6.05 5.43
C ARG A 250 13.01 -7.17 6.13
N PRO A 251 14.33 -7.06 6.33
CA PRO A 251 15.06 -8.02 7.14
C PRO A 251 14.50 -8.08 8.57
N ALA A 252 14.58 -9.27 9.18
CA ALA A 252 14.23 -9.49 10.57
C ALA A 252 15.16 -8.68 11.50
N ALA A 253 14.64 -8.31 12.68
CA ALA A 253 15.41 -7.57 13.69
C ALA A 253 16.67 -8.34 14.13
N ASP A 254 16.56 -9.67 14.23
CA ASP A 254 17.72 -10.56 14.27
C ASP A 254 17.95 -11.11 12.85
N PRO A 255 19.01 -10.66 12.15
CA PRO A 255 19.24 -11.04 10.77
C PRO A 255 19.76 -12.47 10.63
N LEU A 256 20.22 -13.14 11.69
CA LEU A 256 20.78 -14.48 11.54
C LEU A 256 19.67 -15.52 11.24
N VAL A 257 19.68 -16.07 10.03
CA VAL A 257 18.70 -17.09 9.63
C VAL A 257 19.10 -18.47 10.12
N PHE A 258 20.33 -18.90 9.82
CA PHE A 258 20.90 -20.12 10.38
C PHE A 258 22.42 -20.17 10.24
N THR A 259 23.03 -21.08 11.00
CA THR A 259 24.45 -21.44 10.89
C THR A 259 24.63 -22.95 10.73
N ARG A 260 25.64 -23.34 9.96
CA ARG A 260 26.15 -24.72 9.88
C ARG A 260 27.66 -24.70 10.04
N ARG A 261 28.21 -25.67 10.77
CA ARG A 261 29.64 -25.76 11.04
C ARG A 261 30.16 -27.13 10.67
N THR A 262 31.38 -27.14 10.15
CA THR A 262 32.24 -28.30 9.99
C THR A 262 33.51 -28.07 10.80
N ARG A 263 34.48 -28.98 10.73
CA ARG A 263 35.78 -28.82 11.42
C ARG A 263 36.51 -27.52 11.03
N ASN A 264 36.46 -27.16 9.74
CA ASN A 264 37.28 -26.06 9.20
C ASN A 264 36.44 -24.88 8.69
N PHE A 265 35.14 -25.09 8.49
CA PHE A 265 34.26 -24.09 7.87
C PHE A 265 33.04 -23.77 8.73
N THR A 266 32.70 -22.49 8.79
CA THR A 266 31.43 -21.99 9.30
C THR A 266 30.66 -21.35 8.16
N LEU A 267 29.46 -21.85 7.89
CA LEU A 267 28.48 -21.26 6.97
C LEU A 267 27.47 -20.47 7.79
N SER A 268 27.34 -19.17 7.54
CA SER A 268 26.29 -18.33 8.10
C SER A 268 25.41 -17.76 6.99
N VAL A 269 24.10 -17.77 7.22
CA VAL A 269 23.12 -17.15 6.33
C VAL A 269 22.42 -16.07 7.11
N ILE A 270 22.56 -14.82 6.65
CA ILE A 270 22.01 -13.64 7.30
C ILE A 270 21.08 -12.89 6.35
N GLU A 271 20.01 -12.30 6.87
CA GLU A 271 19.17 -11.34 6.16
C GLU A 271 19.92 -10.01 6.04
N VAL A 272 19.85 -9.38 4.88
CA VAL A 272 20.49 -8.09 4.60
C VAL A 272 19.48 -7.10 4.04
N GLU A 273 19.74 -5.82 4.25
CA GLU A 273 18.89 -4.74 3.73
C GLU A 273 18.80 -4.75 2.20
N ALA A 274 17.67 -4.23 1.70
CA ALA A 274 17.46 -4.06 0.27
C ALA A 274 18.41 -3.00 -0.30
N GLY A 275 19.38 -3.42 -1.13
CA GLY A 275 20.17 -2.54 -1.99
C GLY A 275 19.45 -2.20 -3.30
N SER A 276 20.07 -1.37 -4.16
CA SER A 276 19.55 -1.09 -5.51
C SER A 276 19.25 -2.39 -6.25
N ASP A 277 18.10 -2.43 -6.90
CA ASP A 277 17.51 -3.65 -7.41
C ASP A 277 17.59 -3.63 -8.94
N ASP A 278 18.48 -4.44 -9.50
CA ASP A 278 18.71 -4.48 -10.96
C ASP A 278 17.82 -5.54 -11.66
N THR A 279 16.98 -6.25 -10.91
CA THR A 279 16.22 -7.39 -11.44
C THR A 279 14.84 -6.94 -11.97
N GLU A 280 14.73 -6.74 -13.28
CA GLU A 280 13.44 -6.52 -13.94
C GLU A 280 12.64 -7.83 -14.09
N TRP A 281 11.72 -8.09 -13.16
CA TRP A 281 10.66 -9.10 -13.36
C TRP A 281 9.60 -8.66 -14.36
N ASP A 282 9.12 -9.62 -15.16
CA ASP A 282 7.88 -9.45 -15.90
C ASP A 282 6.66 -9.36 -14.96
N ASN A 283 5.52 -8.99 -15.55
CA ASN A 283 4.28 -8.79 -14.82
C ASN A 283 3.71 -10.08 -14.22
N ASP A 284 3.87 -11.21 -14.89
CA ASP A 284 3.34 -12.50 -14.45
C ASP A 284 4.12 -13.02 -13.23
N THR A 285 5.44 -12.85 -13.26
CA THR A 285 6.33 -13.12 -12.14
C THR A 285 5.99 -12.20 -10.97
N LEU A 286 5.80 -10.89 -11.20
CA LEU A 286 5.37 -9.97 -10.14
C LEU A 286 4.05 -10.42 -9.50
N ASP A 287 3.07 -10.83 -10.30
CA ASP A 287 1.76 -11.27 -9.80
C ASP A 287 1.85 -12.56 -9.00
N ALA A 288 2.60 -13.56 -9.48
CA ALA A 288 2.82 -14.81 -8.75
C ALA A 288 3.51 -14.56 -7.39
N ARG A 289 4.44 -13.61 -7.35
CA ARG A 289 5.19 -13.24 -6.13
C ARG A 289 4.31 -12.45 -5.17
N LEU A 290 3.52 -11.49 -5.67
CA LEU A 290 2.51 -10.79 -4.87
C LEU A 290 1.51 -11.77 -4.25
N LYS A 291 1.04 -12.74 -5.05
CA LYS A 291 0.11 -13.77 -4.58
C LYS A 291 0.70 -14.59 -3.44
N ALA A 292 1.95 -15.01 -3.54
CA ALA A 292 2.63 -15.68 -2.44
C ALA A 292 2.57 -14.79 -1.18
N VAL A 293 3.17 -13.61 -1.21
CA VAL A 293 3.24 -12.76 -0.01
C VAL A 293 1.88 -12.43 0.60
N LEU A 294 0.89 -12.08 -0.23
CA LEU A 294 -0.43 -11.63 0.21
C LEU A 294 -1.41 -12.76 0.55
N ASP A 295 -1.26 -13.96 -0.02
CA ASP A 295 -2.15 -15.09 0.27
C ASP A 295 -1.47 -16.12 1.18
N GLY A 296 -0.25 -16.55 0.85
CA GLY A 296 0.47 -17.66 1.49
C GLY A 296 1.37 -17.26 2.67
N GLN A 297 1.39 -15.98 3.05
CA GLN A 297 2.20 -15.45 4.17
C GLN A 297 3.71 -15.66 3.98
N GLU A 298 4.16 -15.89 2.75
CA GLU A 298 5.58 -15.98 2.46
C GLU A 298 6.26 -14.60 2.58
N THR A 299 7.54 -14.64 2.86
CA THR A 299 8.44 -13.50 2.96
C THR A 299 9.48 -13.57 1.85
N PHE A 300 9.85 -12.43 1.29
CA PHE A 300 10.96 -12.30 0.36
C PHE A 300 12.14 -11.69 1.09
N ARG A 301 13.09 -12.54 1.45
CA ARG A 301 14.29 -12.12 2.18
C ARG A 301 15.46 -12.00 1.23
N ARG A 302 16.17 -10.88 1.31
CA ARG A 302 17.50 -10.78 0.74
C ARG A 302 18.48 -11.42 1.71
N LEU A 303 19.25 -12.38 1.24
CA LEU A 303 20.17 -13.15 2.08
C LEU A 303 21.60 -12.91 1.65
N GLN A 304 22.50 -12.92 2.62
CA GLN A 304 23.93 -13.06 2.39
C GLN A 304 24.38 -14.39 3.01
N ILE A 305 24.96 -15.23 2.17
CA ILE A 305 25.53 -16.52 2.54
C ILE A 305 27.03 -16.33 2.65
N ARG A 306 27.57 -16.46 3.85
CA ARG A 306 29.00 -16.31 4.13
C ARG A 306 29.60 -17.64 4.50
N LEU A 307 30.71 -17.97 3.85
CA LEU A 307 31.54 -19.11 4.20
C LEU A 307 32.83 -18.60 4.82
N GLU A 308 33.10 -19.03 6.04
CA GLU A 308 34.27 -18.64 6.82
C GLU A 308 35.15 -19.87 7.08
N CYS A 309 36.46 -19.69 6.97
CA CYS A 309 37.47 -20.67 7.32
C CYS A 309 38.48 -20.04 8.30
N HIS A 310 38.63 -20.64 9.49
CA HIS A 310 39.55 -20.17 10.53
C HIS A 310 39.52 -18.65 10.82
N GLY A 311 38.33 -18.04 10.93
CA GLY A 311 38.19 -16.60 11.20
C GLY A 311 38.21 -15.70 9.96
N ARG A 312 38.47 -16.24 8.77
CA ARG A 312 38.49 -15.49 7.50
C ARG A 312 37.31 -15.86 6.62
N VAL A 313 36.58 -14.86 6.12
CA VAL A 313 35.57 -15.07 5.08
C VAL A 313 36.27 -15.45 3.79
N VAL A 314 35.93 -16.62 3.26
CA VAL A 314 36.50 -17.15 2.02
C VAL A 314 35.50 -17.11 0.86
N GLY A 315 34.19 -17.07 1.12
CA GLY A 315 33.19 -16.91 0.05
C GLY A 315 31.93 -16.18 0.53
N VAL A 316 31.29 -15.44 -0.38
CA VAL A 316 30.10 -14.62 -0.10
C VAL A 316 29.13 -14.64 -1.28
N LYS A 317 27.96 -15.27 -1.09
CA LYS A 317 26.86 -15.19 -2.06
C LYS A 317 25.72 -14.32 -1.56
N ASN A 318 25.41 -13.26 -2.29
CA ASN A 318 24.16 -12.52 -2.10
C ASN A 318 23.02 -13.16 -2.91
N VAL A 319 21.89 -13.39 -2.25
CA VAL A 319 20.65 -13.89 -2.85
C VAL A 319 19.64 -12.75 -2.77
N PRO A 320 19.27 -12.11 -3.90
CA PRO A 320 18.42 -10.92 -3.89
C PRO A 320 17.01 -11.24 -3.40
N PHE A 321 16.50 -12.44 -3.70
CA PHE A 321 15.15 -12.87 -3.36
C PHE A 321 15.11 -14.35 -2.97
N ALA A 322 15.06 -14.62 -1.67
CA ALA A 322 14.71 -15.93 -1.14
C ALA A 322 13.24 -15.90 -0.68
N LEU A 323 12.39 -16.65 -1.38
CA LEU A 323 11.03 -16.90 -0.94
C LEU A 323 11.08 -17.89 0.23
N ARG A 324 10.60 -17.49 1.41
CA ARG A 324 10.47 -18.39 2.56
C ARG A 324 9.15 -18.20 3.26
N HIS A 325 8.59 -19.30 3.76
CA HIS A 325 7.57 -19.22 4.80
C HIS A 325 8.28 -19.11 6.17
N PRO A 326 7.88 -18.19 7.07
CA PRO A 326 8.54 -17.97 8.37
C PRO A 326 8.74 -19.25 9.18
N ASP A 327 7.74 -20.12 9.21
CA ASP A 327 7.77 -21.38 9.98
C ASP A 327 8.43 -22.55 9.26
N SER A 328 8.82 -22.39 7.99
CA SER A 328 9.39 -23.48 7.21
C SER A 328 10.88 -23.68 7.48
N PRO A 329 11.33 -24.92 7.73
CA PRO A 329 12.74 -25.19 7.96
C PRO A 329 13.56 -24.92 6.71
N SER A 330 14.81 -24.48 6.89
CA SER A 330 15.67 -24.05 5.78
C SER A 330 15.84 -25.07 4.66
N ARG A 331 15.80 -26.37 4.96
CA ARG A 331 15.88 -27.45 3.96
C ARG A 331 14.80 -27.42 2.88
N VAL A 332 13.67 -26.75 3.11
CA VAL A 332 12.52 -26.69 2.19
C VAL A 332 12.69 -25.59 1.15
N TRP A 333 13.23 -24.44 1.56
CA TRP A 333 13.29 -23.25 0.71
C TRP A 333 14.72 -22.84 0.32
N PHE A 334 15.74 -23.31 1.05
CA PHE A 334 17.13 -22.96 0.77
C PHE A 334 17.67 -23.77 -0.39
N GLU A 335 18.00 -23.10 -1.49
CA GLU A 335 18.45 -23.77 -2.69
C GLU A 335 19.93 -24.17 -2.65
N ARG A 336 20.23 -25.43 -2.96
CA ARG A 336 21.61 -25.94 -2.99
C ARG A 336 22.54 -25.19 -3.96
N ARG A 337 21.99 -24.59 -5.02
CA ARG A 337 22.78 -23.78 -5.97
C ARG A 337 23.42 -22.56 -5.29
N TRP A 338 22.73 -21.91 -4.35
CA TRP A 338 23.27 -20.74 -3.66
C TRP A 338 24.49 -21.09 -2.80
N LEU A 339 24.45 -22.26 -2.15
CA LEU A 339 25.61 -22.80 -1.44
C LEU A 339 26.75 -23.17 -2.40
N ARG A 340 26.43 -23.78 -3.54
CA ARG A 340 27.44 -24.15 -4.54
C ARG A 340 28.18 -22.91 -5.07
N ASP A 341 27.48 -21.81 -5.29
CA ASP A 341 28.08 -20.55 -5.73
C ASP A 341 29.06 -20.03 -4.66
N ALA A 342 28.63 -19.93 -3.39
CA ALA A 342 29.48 -19.48 -2.29
C ALA A 342 30.71 -20.38 -2.09
N VAL A 343 30.56 -21.70 -2.25
CA VAL A 343 31.66 -22.66 -2.17
C VAL A 343 32.61 -22.53 -3.36
N SER A 344 32.09 -22.22 -4.55
CA SER A 344 32.92 -22.05 -5.75
C SER A 344 33.81 -20.81 -5.61
N GLU A 345 33.26 -19.71 -5.12
CA GLU A 345 34.02 -18.51 -4.77
C GLU A 345 35.08 -18.82 -3.70
N ALA A 346 34.71 -19.55 -2.65
CA ALA A 346 35.65 -19.96 -1.61
C ALA A 346 36.80 -20.81 -2.11
N ARG A 347 36.57 -21.69 -3.08
CA ARG A 347 37.65 -22.48 -3.70
C ARG A 347 38.65 -21.58 -4.41
N VAL A 348 38.18 -20.61 -5.18
CA VAL A 348 39.04 -19.64 -5.88
C VAL A 348 39.88 -18.84 -4.88
N GLU A 349 39.26 -18.34 -3.81
CA GLU A 349 39.96 -17.56 -2.78
C GLU A 349 41.00 -18.41 -2.03
N ILE A 350 40.66 -19.65 -1.68
CA ILE A 350 41.59 -20.57 -1.01
C ILE A 350 42.76 -20.93 -1.93
N ASP A 351 42.51 -21.21 -3.21
CA ASP A 351 43.57 -21.49 -4.18
C ASP A 351 44.51 -20.28 -4.35
N ALA A 352 43.95 -19.07 -4.40
CA ALA A 352 44.73 -17.83 -4.45
C ALA A 352 45.59 -17.66 -3.20
N MET A 353 45.04 -17.90 -2.01
CA MET A 353 45.80 -17.88 -0.75
C MET A 353 46.94 -18.91 -0.78
N MET A 354 46.67 -20.15 -1.16
CA MET A 354 47.68 -21.21 -1.21
C MET A 354 48.83 -20.88 -2.17
N ARG A 355 48.52 -20.29 -3.34
CA ARG A 355 49.54 -19.78 -4.27
C ARG A 355 50.38 -18.67 -3.64
N SER A 356 49.76 -17.72 -2.94
CA SER A 356 50.50 -16.65 -2.26
C SER A 356 51.46 -17.17 -1.18
N PHE A 357 51.07 -18.21 -0.44
CA PHE A 357 51.92 -18.85 0.55
C PHE A 357 53.05 -19.70 -0.07
N SER A 358 52.83 -20.28 -1.24
CA SER A 358 53.88 -21.05 -1.94
C SER A 358 55.07 -20.19 -2.37
N GLY A 359 54.86 -18.89 -2.63
CA GLY A 359 55.94 -17.94 -2.93
C GLY A 359 56.81 -17.58 -1.71
N ILE A 360 56.26 -17.65 -0.50
CA ILE A 360 56.98 -17.33 0.74
C ILE A 360 57.96 -18.46 1.12
N ARG A 361 57.65 -19.71 0.75
CA ARG A 361 58.51 -20.87 1.02
C ARG A 361 59.78 -20.94 0.18
N ILE A 362 59.92 -20.14 -0.87
CA ILE A 362 61.09 -20.14 -1.76
C ILE A 362 62.13 -19.06 -1.35
N ALA A 363 61.75 -18.14 -0.44
CA ALA A 363 62.60 -17.01 -0.03
C ALA A 363 63.15 -17.12 1.41
N ALA A 364 63.07 -18.30 2.03
CA ALA A 364 63.54 -18.56 3.40
C ALA A 364 64.71 -19.54 3.43
#